data_AF-A0A3A6NCY7-F1
#
_entry.id   AF-A0A3A6NCY7-F1
#
_cell.length_a   1.000
_cell.length_b   1.000
_cell.length_c   1.000
_cell.angle_alpha   90.00
_cell.angle_beta   90.00
_cell.angle_gamma   90.00
#
_symmetry.space_group_name_H-M   'P 1'
#
loop_
_entity.id
_entity.type
_entity.pdbx_description
1 polymer ?
#
loop_
_entity_poly.entity_id
_entity_poly.type
_entity_poly.pdbx_seq_one_letter_code
_entity_poly.pdbx_strand_id
1 'polypeptide(L)'
;MDLEEALQLLRAQYHDFLNCLQVISGMAELGRPEKIRDYVRRAADEFEARGRLAKVGLPAVAWGLLLLQMEAVPAGLKVSCTLEPPVKRIEFGNAAVFRTLHAALLATVSGTGEDFALNITGENVSGGYALTYTGTFDWAEVKKAMGGIAEASALPLEFGDENEMVLFLPAGEA
;
A
#
# COMPACT_ATOMS: atom_id res chain seq x y z
N MET A 1 1.84 -13.69 10.18
CA MET A 1 2.37 -13.62 8.81
C MET A 1 2.29 -15.02 8.25
N ASP A 2 1.67 -15.21 7.09
CA ASP A 2 1.66 -16.49 6.39
C ASP A 2 2.91 -16.59 5.50
N LEU A 3 3.61 -17.73 5.52
CA LEU A 3 4.78 -17.94 4.67
C LEU A 3 4.40 -17.98 3.18
N GLU A 4 3.19 -18.44 2.86
CA GLU A 4 2.72 -18.49 1.47
C GLU A 4 2.50 -17.07 0.92
N GLU A 5 1.87 -16.18 1.70
CA GLU A 5 1.74 -14.75 1.36
C GLU A 5 3.12 -14.13 1.07
N ALA A 6 4.14 -14.54 1.83
CA ALA A 6 5.48 -14.02 1.64
C ALA A 6 6.19 -14.52 0.38
N LEU A 7 6.00 -15.79 0.05
CA LEU A 7 6.49 -16.32 -1.21
C LEU A 7 5.76 -15.70 -2.39
N GLN A 8 4.46 -15.44 -2.28
CA GLN A 8 3.68 -14.76 -3.32
C GLN A 8 4.17 -13.33 -3.55
N LEU A 9 4.34 -12.53 -2.49
CA LEU A 9 4.89 -11.19 -2.60
C LEU A 9 6.28 -11.22 -3.24
N LEU A 10 7.15 -12.13 -2.82
CA LEU A 10 8.50 -12.26 -3.38
C LEU A 10 8.48 -12.64 -4.87
N ARG A 11 7.62 -13.60 -5.27
CA ARG A 11 7.43 -13.98 -6.67
C ARG A 11 6.94 -12.80 -7.51
N ALA A 12 6.00 -12.00 -7.00
CA ALA A 12 5.52 -10.81 -7.69
C ALA A 12 6.65 -9.78 -7.89
N GLN A 13 7.48 -9.55 -6.86
CA GLN A 13 8.64 -8.64 -6.98
C GLN A 13 9.66 -9.15 -8.03
N TYR A 14 9.93 -10.45 -8.07
CA TYR A 14 10.81 -11.02 -9.11
C TYR A 14 10.22 -10.90 -10.51
N HIS A 15 8.92 -11.14 -10.64
CA HIS A 15 8.21 -10.95 -11.92
C HIS A 15 8.29 -9.50 -12.40
N ASP A 16 8.03 -8.52 -11.53
CA ASP A 16 8.15 -7.10 -11.85
C ASP A 16 9.58 -6.73 -12.28
N PHE A 17 10.59 -7.25 -11.57
CA PHE A 17 12.00 -7.03 -11.92
C PHE A 17 12.35 -7.62 -13.29
N LEU A 18 11.94 -8.86 -13.57
CA LEU A 18 12.16 -9.49 -14.87
C LEU A 18 11.44 -8.73 -16.00
N ASN A 19 10.21 -8.26 -15.75
CA ASN A 19 9.48 -7.43 -16.71
C ASN A 19 10.22 -6.13 -17.02
N CYS A 20 10.83 -5.49 -16.01
CA CYS A 20 11.66 -4.31 -16.24
C CYS A 20 12.83 -4.62 -17.19
N LEU A 21 13.52 -5.74 -16.99
CA LEU A 21 14.62 -6.17 -17.86
C LEU A 21 14.14 -6.49 -19.28
N GLN A 22 12.99 -7.15 -19.43
CA GLN A 22 12.40 -7.45 -20.74
C GLN A 22 12.04 -6.18 -21.51
N VAL A 23 11.43 -5.20 -20.84
CA VAL A 23 11.07 -3.91 -21.43
C VAL A 23 12.31 -3.12 -21.87
N ILE A 24 13.37 -3.13 -21.04
CA ILE A 24 14.66 -2.51 -21.39
C ILE A 24 15.29 -3.22 -22.60
N SER A 25 15.33 -4.55 -22.61
CA SER A 25 15.88 -5.33 -23.72
C SER A 25 15.16 -5.05 -25.03
N GLY A 26 13.82 -5.08 -25.01
CA GLY A 26 13.01 -4.79 -26.20
C GLY A 26 13.21 -3.36 -26.72
N MET A 27 13.39 -2.37 -25.84
CA MET A 27 13.71 -1.01 -26.28
C MET A 27 15.13 -0.87 -26.83
N ALA A 28 16.09 -1.63 -26.29
CA ALA A 28 17.46 -1.67 -26.81
C ALA A 28 17.51 -2.26 -28.22
N GLU A 29 16.81 -3.36 -28.45
CA GLU A 29 16.68 -4.01 -29.76
C GLU A 29 16.03 -3.08 -30.81
N LEU A 30 15.09 -2.23 -30.38
CA LEU A 30 14.44 -1.24 -31.23
C LEU A 30 15.26 0.05 -31.45
N GLY A 31 16.45 0.15 -30.86
CA GLY A 31 17.32 1.34 -30.99
C GLY A 31 16.71 2.60 -30.38
N ARG A 32 16.03 2.50 -29.22
CA ARG A 32 15.35 3.61 -28.53
C ARG A 32 16.04 4.01 -27.21
N PRO A 33 17.31 4.46 -27.22
CA PRO A 33 18.10 4.68 -26.01
C PRO A 33 17.54 5.75 -25.06
N GLU A 34 16.89 6.79 -25.60
CA GLU A 34 16.21 7.83 -24.83
C GLU A 34 15.07 7.24 -23.98
N LYS A 35 14.25 6.36 -24.56
CA LYS A 35 13.15 5.71 -23.83
C LYS A 35 13.64 4.73 -22.78
N ILE A 36 14.78 4.07 -23.01
CA ILE A 36 15.42 3.22 -22.00
C ILE A 36 15.77 4.06 -20.78
N ARG A 37 16.43 5.21 -20.98
CA ARG A 37 16.82 6.09 -19.87
C ARG A 37 15.61 6.57 -19.08
N ASP A 38 14.55 7.01 -19.76
CA ASP A 38 13.33 7.47 -19.11
C ASP A 38 12.61 6.35 -18.35
N TYR A 39 12.62 5.13 -18.89
CA TYR A 39 12.05 3.96 -18.24
C TYR A 39 12.86 3.52 -17.01
N VAL A 40 14.18 3.42 -17.13
CA VAL A 40 15.07 3.06 -16.01
C VAL A 40 14.91 4.04 -14.86
N ARG A 41 14.79 5.35 -15.14
CA ARG A 41 14.57 6.35 -14.10
C ARG A 41 13.26 6.10 -13.35
N ARG A 42 12.15 5.91 -14.07
CA ARG A 42 10.84 5.63 -13.47
C ARG A 42 10.85 4.33 -12.66
N ALA A 43 11.42 3.26 -13.20
CA ALA A 43 11.54 1.99 -12.50
C ALA A 43 12.39 2.13 -11.23
N ALA A 44 13.51 2.85 -11.29
CA ALA A 44 14.33 3.13 -10.12
C ALA A 44 13.56 3.90 -9.05
N ASP A 45 12.80 4.94 -9.42
CA ASP A 45 11.97 5.72 -8.49
C ASP A 45 10.91 4.84 -7.81
N GLU A 46 10.29 3.90 -8.55
CA GLU A 46 9.31 2.93 -8.03
C GLU A 46 9.95 1.93 -7.05
N PHE A 47 11.10 1.34 -7.41
CA PHE A 47 11.83 0.44 -6.52
C PHE A 47 12.34 1.16 -5.27
N GLU A 48 12.79 2.41 -5.40
CA GLU A 48 13.22 3.22 -4.26
C GLU A 48 12.05 3.52 -3.32
N ALA A 49 10.86 3.85 -3.85
CA ALA A 49 9.66 4.05 -3.05
C ALA A 49 9.28 2.80 -2.24
N ARG A 50 9.26 1.61 -2.88
CA ARG A 50 9.04 0.32 -2.20
C ARG A 50 10.13 0.05 -1.14
N GLY A 51 11.39 0.38 -1.45
CA GLY A 51 12.52 0.26 -0.55
C GLY A 51 12.43 1.17 0.67
N ARG A 52 11.97 2.42 0.51
CA ARG A 52 11.70 3.35 1.62
C ARG A 52 10.59 2.83 2.52
N LEU A 53 9.49 2.34 1.93
CA LEU A 53 8.39 1.72 2.67
C LEU A 53 8.87 0.54 3.53
N ALA A 54 9.68 -0.37 2.95
CA ALA A 54 10.22 -1.52 3.68
C ALA A 54 11.16 -1.14 4.85
N LYS A 55 11.76 0.07 4.81
CA LYS A 55 12.71 0.57 5.82
C LYS A 55 12.10 1.54 6.82
N VAL A 56 10.79 1.81 6.74
CA VAL A 56 10.12 2.84 7.56
C VAL A 56 10.20 2.57 9.07
N GLY A 57 10.45 1.32 9.50
CA GLY A 57 10.48 0.96 10.92
C GLY A 57 9.12 0.51 11.48
N LEU A 58 8.14 0.26 10.60
CA LEU A 58 6.82 -0.31 10.93
C LEU A 58 6.61 -1.62 10.15
N PRO A 59 7.22 -2.76 10.55
CA PRO A 59 7.25 -3.97 9.72
C PRO A 59 5.86 -4.51 9.34
N ALA A 60 4.91 -4.52 10.27
CA ALA A 60 3.55 -5.01 10.00
C ALA A 60 2.76 -4.11 9.04
N VAL A 61 2.95 -2.79 9.16
CA VAL A 61 2.34 -1.79 8.27
C VAL A 61 2.97 -1.89 6.87
N ALA A 62 4.31 -1.86 6.80
CA ALA A 62 5.05 -1.98 5.56
C ALA A 62 4.67 -3.27 4.81
N TRP A 63 4.55 -4.38 5.54
CA TRP A 63 4.07 -5.65 4.99
C TRP A 63 2.67 -5.53 4.36
N GLY A 64 1.69 -5.04 5.13
CA GLY A 64 0.32 -4.92 4.65
C GLY A 64 0.21 -4.03 3.42
N LEU A 65 0.97 -2.93 3.38
CA LEU A 65 0.97 -1.99 2.26
C LEU A 65 1.67 -2.55 1.02
N LEU A 66 2.77 -3.29 1.17
CA LEU A 66 3.42 -3.99 0.05
C LEU A 66 2.51 -5.08 -0.52
N LEU A 67 1.76 -5.79 0.35
CA LEU A 67 0.78 -6.78 -0.08
C LEU A 67 -0.36 -6.11 -0.87
N LEU A 68 -0.91 -5.01 -0.36
CA LEU A 68 -1.92 -4.22 -1.07
C LEU A 68 -1.41 -3.75 -2.44
N GLN A 69 -0.19 -3.23 -2.52
CA GLN A 69 0.41 -2.82 -3.79
C GLN A 69 0.45 -3.96 -4.81
N MET A 70 0.74 -5.18 -4.36
CA MET A 70 0.78 -6.37 -5.22
C MET A 70 -0.62 -6.80 -5.67
N GLU A 71 -1.59 -6.82 -4.76
CA GLU A 71 -2.98 -7.21 -5.05
C GLU A 71 -3.74 -6.16 -5.89
N ALA A 72 -3.34 -4.90 -5.79
CA ALA A 72 -3.98 -3.78 -6.49
C ALA A 72 -3.67 -3.73 -7.99
N VAL A 73 -2.51 -4.25 -8.42
CA VAL A 73 -2.11 -4.27 -9.85
C VAL A 73 -3.16 -4.94 -10.75
N PRO A 74 -3.58 -6.19 -10.51
CA PRO A 74 -4.60 -6.83 -11.35
C PRO A 74 -5.98 -6.18 -11.26
N ALA A 75 -6.25 -5.41 -10.20
CA ALA A 75 -7.50 -4.69 -10.01
C ALA A 75 -7.52 -3.30 -10.69
N GLY A 76 -6.44 -2.87 -11.34
CA GLY A 76 -6.35 -1.54 -11.95
C GLY A 76 -6.18 -0.40 -10.94
N LEU A 77 -5.77 -0.72 -9.71
CA LEU A 77 -5.58 0.26 -8.65
C LEU A 77 -4.10 0.62 -8.48
N LYS A 78 -3.77 1.89 -8.66
CA LYS A 78 -2.44 2.42 -8.38
C LYS A 78 -2.33 2.84 -6.92
N VAL A 79 -1.45 2.19 -6.16
CA VAL A 79 -1.24 2.46 -4.73
C VAL A 79 0.11 3.12 -4.49
N SER A 80 0.10 4.35 -3.96
CA SER A 80 1.30 5.12 -3.62
C SER A 80 1.40 5.30 -2.11
N CYS A 81 2.57 5.05 -1.52
CA CYS A 81 2.79 5.13 -0.08
C CYS A 81 3.91 6.11 0.25
N THR A 82 3.66 7.04 1.19
CA THR A 82 4.65 7.98 1.72
C THR A 82 4.54 8.02 3.24
N LEU A 83 5.46 7.33 3.92
CA LEU A 83 5.42 7.19 5.37
C LEU A 83 6.64 7.82 6.04
N GLU A 84 6.42 8.59 7.10
CA GLU A 84 7.47 9.04 7.99
C GLU A 84 7.91 7.91 8.94
N PRO A 85 9.20 7.79 9.29
CA PRO A 85 9.61 6.88 10.36
C PRO A 85 8.91 7.22 11.68
N PRO A 86 8.44 6.21 12.45
CA PRO A 86 7.79 6.45 13.73
C PRO A 86 8.81 6.92 14.78
N VAL A 87 8.43 7.91 15.59
CA VAL A 87 9.26 8.44 16.70
C VAL A 87 9.15 7.56 17.94
N LYS A 88 8.01 6.87 18.12
CA LYS A 88 7.74 5.95 19.22
C LYS A 88 7.56 4.53 18.68
N ARG A 89 7.76 3.54 19.55
CA ARG A 89 7.40 2.15 19.21
C ARG A 89 5.88 2.07 19.03
N ILE A 90 5.47 1.65 17.84
CA ILE A 90 4.06 1.41 17.52
C ILE A 90 3.79 -0.08 17.71
N GLU A 91 2.85 -0.41 18.59
CA GLU A 91 2.40 -1.77 18.76
C GLU A 91 1.21 -2.03 17.85
N PHE A 92 1.44 -2.87 16.85
CA PHE A 92 0.41 -3.25 15.90
C PHE A 92 0.27 -4.77 15.87
N GLY A 93 -0.73 -5.28 16.61
CA GLY A 93 -1.00 -6.72 16.72
C GLY A 93 -2.06 -7.24 15.76
N ASN A 94 -2.82 -6.37 15.09
CA ASN A 94 -4.05 -6.79 14.40
C ASN A 94 -3.96 -6.68 12.87
N ALA A 95 -3.24 -7.63 12.26
CA ALA A 95 -3.14 -7.75 10.81
C ALA A 95 -4.49 -7.98 10.10
N ALA A 96 -5.55 -8.39 10.82
CA ALA A 96 -6.88 -8.57 10.22
C ALA A 96 -7.49 -7.24 9.76
N VAL A 97 -7.23 -6.15 10.48
CA VAL A 97 -7.74 -4.81 10.10
C VAL A 97 -7.21 -4.39 8.73
N PHE A 98 -5.90 -4.52 8.48
CA PHE A 98 -5.33 -4.20 7.17
C PHE A 98 -5.92 -5.10 6.08
N ARG A 99 -6.00 -6.41 6.32
CA ARG A 99 -6.55 -7.33 5.31
C ARG A 99 -7.98 -6.99 4.93
N THR A 100 -8.83 -6.71 5.90
CA THR A 100 -10.22 -6.34 5.63
C THR A 100 -10.32 -4.99 4.93
N LEU A 101 -9.55 -4.00 5.38
CA LEU A 101 -9.52 -2.69 4.74
C LEU A 101 -9.07 -2.80 3.27
N HIS A 102 -7.99 -3.53 3.01
CA HIS A 102 -7.44 -3.73 1.67
C HIS A 102 -8.42 -4.51 0.79
N ALA A 103 -9.05 -5.56 1.32
CA ALA A 103 -10.08 -6.30 0.59
C ALA A 103 -11.30 -5.42 0.27
N ALA A 104 -11.72 -4.55 1.19
CA ALA A 104 -12.82 -3.61 0.96
C ALA A 104 -12.47 -2.60 -0.15
N LEU A 105 -11.27 -2.01 -0.09
CA LEU A 105 -10.77 -1.10 -1.13
C LEU A 105 -10.73 -1.79 -2.50
N LEU A 106 -10.17 -3.00 -2.57
CA LEU A 106 -10.10 -3.77 -3.83
C LEU A 106 -11.49 -4.13 -4.37
N ALA A 107 -12.45 -4.42 -3.50
CA ALA A 107 -13.83 -4.72 -3.90
C ALA A 107 -14.53 -3.52 -4.55
N THR A 108 -14.23 -2.29 -4.11
CA THR A 108 -14.83 -1.07 -4.70
C THR A 108 -14.35 -0.75 -6.11
N VAL A 109 -13.16 -1.23 -6.50
CA VAL A 109 -12.55 -0.92 -7.80
C VAL A 109 -12.66 -2.06 -8.80
N SER A 110 -12.84 -3.29 -8.33
CA SER A 110 -12.84 -4.49 -9.17
C SER A 110 -14.01 -4.50 -10.17
N GLY A 111 -13.70 -4.65 -11.46
CA GLY A 111 -14.70 -4.83 -12.52
C GLY A 111 -15.34 -3.55 -13.07
N THR A 112 -14.89 -2.38 -12.62
CA THR A 112 -15.32 -1.06 -13.12
C THR A 112 -14.67 -0.71 -14.47
N GLY A 113 -13.44 -1.17 -14.71
CA GLY A 113 -12.64 -0.82 -15.89
C GLY A 113 -12.04 0.59 -15.85
N GLU A 114 -12.19 1.30 -14.72
CA GLU A 114 -11.61 2.62 -14.49
C GLU A 114 -10.26 2.52 -13.76
N ASP A 115 -9.36 3.47 -14.01
CA ASP A 115 -8.08 3.55 -13.31
C ASP A 115 -8.28 4.28 -11.97
N PHE A 116 -8.06 3.57 -10.86
CA PHE A 116 -8.15 4.15 -9.52
C PHE A 116 -6.77 4.50 -8.98
N ALA A 117 -6.72 5.51 -8.11
CA ALA A 117 -5.52 5.89 -7.39
C ALA A 117 -5.80 5.96 -5.88
N LEU A 118 -4.97 5.28 -5.10
CA LEU A 118 -4.94 5.35 -3.65
C LEU A 118 -3.61 5.92 -3.20
N ASN A 119 -3.66 7.01 -2.43
CA ASN A 119 -2.51 7.57 -1.75
C ASN A 119 -2.60 7.22 -0.27
N ILE A 120 -1.50 6.73 0.29
CA ILE A 120 -1.41 6.37 1.70
C ILE A 120 -0.25 7.17 2.30
N THR A 121 -0.56 8.03 3.26
CA THR A 121 0.44 8.78 4.03
C THR A 121 0.51 8.28 5.46
N GLY A 122 1.67 8.44 6.08
CA GLY A 122 1.88 8.06 7.47
C GLY A 122 2.67 9.12 8.21
N GLU A 123 2.16 9.56 9.35
CA GLU A 123 2.77 10.62 10.14
C GLU A 123 2.68 10.37 11.64
N ASN A 124 3.57 11.03 12.37
CA ASN A 124 3.62 10.96 13.83
C ASN A 124 2.56 11.86 14.47
N VAL A 125 1.77 11.31 15.38
CA VAL A 125 0.74 12.05 16.13
C VAL A 125 0.93 11.88 17.63
N SER A 126 0.34 12.77 18.44
CA SER A 126 0.62 12.87 19.88
C SER A 126 0.48 11.53 20.64
N GLY A 127 -0.51 10.71 20.26
CA GLY A 127 -0.78 9.41 20.87
C GLY A 127 -0.24 8.18 20.12
N GLY A 128 0.48 8.35 19.01
CA GLY A 128 0.86 7.21 18.17
C GLY A 128 1.26 7.60 16.76
N TYR A 129 0.67 6.91 15.78
CA TYR A 129 0.97 7.07 14.37
C TYR A 129 -0.34 7.03 13.57
N ALA A 130 -0.53 7.97 12.66
CA ALA A 130 -1.72 8.05 11.83
C ALA A 130 -1.39 7.55 10.42
N LEU A 131 -2.23 6.66 9.88
CA LEU A 131 -2.21 6.26 8.49
C LEU A 131 -3.43 6.85 7.79
N THR A 132 -3.18 7.71 6.82
CA THR A 132 -4.23 8.38 6.05
C THR A 132 -4.32 7.77 4.68
N TYR A 133 -5.53 7.38 4.28
CA TYR A 133 -5.88 6.82 2.99
C TYR A 133 -6.72 7.85 2.24
N THR A 134 -6.28 8.21 1.04
CA THR A 134 -6.94 9.23 0.22
C THR A 134 -7.12 8.74 -1.21
N GLY A 135 -8.34 8.90 -1.73
CA GLY A 135 -8.64 8.65 -3.14
C GLY A 135 -10.14 8.61 -3.40
N THR A 136 -10.50 8.40 -4.66
CA THR A 136 -11.89 8.37 -5.12
C THR A 136 -12.44 6.96 -4.95
N PHE A 137 -13.01 6.68 -3.78
CA PHE A 137 -13.62 5.39 -3.46
C PHE A 137 -15.03 5.60 -2.93
N ASP A 138 -15.88 4.58 -3.02
CA ASP A 138 -17.11 4.56 -2.23
C ASP A 138 -16.75 4.28 -0.76
N TRP A 139 -16.38 5.34 -0.06
CA TRP A 139 -15.98 5.26 1.34
C TRP A 139 -17.13 4.83 2.26
N ALA A 140 -18.39 4.97 1.83
CA ALA A 140 -19.54 4.44 2.57
C ALA A 140 -19.58 2.91 2.50
N GLU A 141 -19.30 2.32 1.34
CA GLU A 141 -19.14 0.88 1.20
C GLU A 141 -17.92 0.35 1.96
N VAL A 142 -16.78 1.03 1.88
CA VAL A 142 -15.59 0.67 2.67
C VAL A 142 -15.89 0.71 4.16
N LYS A 143 -16.56 1.77 4.66
CA LYS A 143 -16.98 1.89 6.06
C LYS A 143 -17.92 0.77 6.49
N LYS A 144 -18.88 0.41 5.64
CA LYS A 144 -19.82 -0.69 5.89
C LYS A 144 -19.09 -2.04 6.00
N ALA A 145 -18.12 -2.31 5.12
CA ALA A 145 -17.29 -3.52 5.18
C ALA A 145 -16.41 -3.57 6.45
N MET A 146 -15.95 -2.41 6.92
CA MET A 146 -15.11 -2.29 8.11
C MET A 146 -15.87 -2.36 9.45
N GLY A 147 -17.18 -2.14 9.46
CA GLY A 147 -17.99 -1.95 10.68
C GLY A 147 -17.86 -3.06 11.73
N GLY A 148 -17.78 -4.33 11.33
CA GLY A 148 -17.65 -5.44 12.29
C GLY A 148 -16.24 -5.64 12.87
N ILE A 149 -15.22 -5.08 12.23
CA ILE A 149 -13.80 -5.30 12.57
C ILE A 149 -13.20 -4.09 13.28
N ALA A 150 -13.68 -2.88 12.99
CA ALA A 150 -13.34 -1.68 13.73
C ALA A 150 -13.68 -1.84 15.23
N GLU A 151 -14.88 -2.33 15.54
CA GLU A 151 -15.33 -2.57 16.93
C GLU A 151 -14.52 -3.66 17.64
N ALA A 152 -14.15 -4.73 16.92
CA ALA A 152 -13.41 -5.86 17.49
C ALA A 152 -11.90 -5.60 17.65
N SER A 153 -11.34 -4.64 16.89
CA SER A 153 -9.90 -4.39 16.85
C SER A 153 -9.42 -3.30 17.81
N ALA A 154 -10.33 -2.53 18.41
CA ALA A 154 -10.04 -1.39 19.29
C ALA A 154 -9.11 -0.33 18.66
N LEU A 155 -8.93 -0.34 17.33
CA LEU A 155 -8.16 0.66 16.61
C LEU A 155 -9.09 1.79 16.17
N PRO A 156 -8.81 3.05 16.53
CA PRO A 156 -9.62 4.18 16.08
C PRO A 156 -9.54 4.31 14.56
N LEU A 157 -10.71 4.27 13.92
CA LEU A 157 -10.91 4.48 12.50
C LEU A 157 -11.80 5.71 12.32
N GLU A 158 -11.27 6.74 11.70
CA GLU A 158 -11.98 7.97 11.39
C GLU A 158 -12.18 8.06 9.88
N PHE A 159 -13.39 8.39 9.45
CA PHE A 159 -13.68 8.69 8.05
C PHE A 159 -13.82 10.20 7.96
N GLY A 160 -12.92 10.84 7.21
CA GLY A 160 -12.86 12.29 7.04
C GLY A 160 -13.91 12.80 6.06
N ASP A 161 -13.66 13.96 5.45
CA ASP A 161 -14.45 14.45 4.32
C ASP A 161 -14.42 13.42 3.17
N GLU A 162 -15.37 13.51 2.24
CA GLU A 162 -15.84 12.48 1.27
C GLU A 162 -14.80 11.59 0.54
N ASN A 163 -13.49 11.83 0.67
CA ASN A 163 -12.40 11.10 0.01
C ASN A 163 -11.28 10.59 0.94
N GLU A 164 -11.46 10.62 2.26
CA GLU A 164 -10.39 10.32 3.22
C GLU A 164 -10.81 9.36 4.35
N MET A 165 -9.88 8.47 4.72
CA MET A 165 -9.99 7.63 5.91
C MET A 165 -8.68 7.62 6.68
N VAL A 166 -8.74 7.78 8.00
CA VAL A 166 -7.59 7.77 8.91
C VAL A 166 -7.68 6.56 9.83
N LEU A 167 -6.61 5.77 9.85
CA LEU A 167 -6.40 4.66 10.78
C LEU A 167 -5.34 5.06 11.81
N PHE A 168 -5.72 5.10 13.08
CA PHE A 168 -4.82 5.44 14.18
C PHE A 168 -4.18 4.19 14.77
N LEU A 169 -2.85 4.20 14.86
CA LEU A 169 -2.05 3.16 15.48
C LEU A 169 -1.48 3.69 16.82
N PRO A 170 -1.94 3.18 17.97
CA PRO A 170 -1.47 3.67 19.26
C PRO A 170 0.02 3.36 19.48
N ALA A 171 0.71 4.27 20.17
CA ALA A 171 2.03 3.95 20.70
C ALA A 171 1.92 2.87 21.79
N GLY A 172 2.87 1.93 21.81
CA GLY A 172 2.99 0.99 22.92
C GLY A 172 3.45 1.69 24.20
N GLU A 173 3.08 1.14 25.36
CA GLU A 173 3.72 1.53 26.62
C GLU A 173 5.20 1.14 26.57
N ALA A 174 6.08 2.06 26.99
CA ALA A 174 7.53 1.92 26.93
C ALA A 174 8.07 0.94 27.98
#